data_AF-A0A531LFS6-F1
#
_entry.id   AF-A0A531LFS6-F1
#
_cell.length_a   1.000
_cell.length_b   1.000
_cell.length_c   1.000
_cell.angle_alpha   90.00
_cell.angle_beta   90.00
_cell.angle_gamma   90.00
#
_symmetry.space_group_name_H-M   'P 1'
#
loop_
_entity.id
_entity.type
_entity.pdbx_description
1 polymer ?
#
loop_
_entity_poly.entity_id
_entity_poly.type
_entity_poly.pdbx_seq_one_letter_code
_entity_poly.pdbx_strand_id
1 'polypeptide(L)'
;ARVTLLRAPAQRADDPTSVLHDIARDAAGRLRDKRFDVVIATGGDTMEAILDGLNIRAFDILREFEPGFPLGRALLGDGRELLIAMKAGGFGDDDTLRRAIAQLRQNTIVREQALS
;
A
#
# COMPACT_ATOMS: atom_id res chain seq x y z
N ALA A 1 15.77 2.76 -1.71
CA ALA A 1 14.32 2.60 -1.97
C ALA A 1 13.59 3.95 -1.92
N ARG A 2 12.93 4.34 -3.01
CA ARG A 2 12.14 5.58 -3.11
C ARG A 2 10.79 5.39 -2.42
N VAL A 3 10.32 6.40 -1.70
CA VAL A 3 8.94 6.45 -1.15
C VAL A 3 8.22 7.59 -1.84
N THR A 4 6.97 7.36 -2.27
CA THR A 4 6.09 8.38 -2.83
C THR A 4 4.85 8.46 -1.95
N LEU A 5 4.49 9.67 -1.52
CA LEU A 5 3.30 9.92 -0.72
C LEU A 5 2.18 10.45 -1.62
N LEU A 6 1.04 9.75 -1.61
CA LEU A 6 -0.21 10.27 -2.13
C LEU A 6 -1.06 10.71 -0.93
N ARG A 7 -1.72 11.86 -1.05
CA ARG A 7 -2.59 12.41 -0.02
C ARG A 7 -3.79 13.08 -0.65
N ALA A 8 -4.89 13.11 0.10
CA ALA A 8 -6.05 13.92 -0.25
C ALA A 8 -5.65 15.41 -0.39
N PRO A 9 -6.44 16.21 -1.13
CA PRO A 9 -6.21 17.65 -1.26
C PRO A 9 -6.08 18.33 0.11
N ALA A 10 -5.23 19.36 0.18
CA ALA A 10 -5.02 20.10 1.42
C ALA A 10 -6.26 20.90 1.85
N GLN A 11 -7.05 21.34 0.87
CA GLN A 11 -8.36 21.94 1.10
C GLN A 11 -9.42 20.84 1.07
N ARG A 12 -10.42 20.94 1.95
CA ARG A 12 -11.53 20.01 1.97
C ARG A 12 -12.28 20.12 0.64
N ALA A 13 -12.39 18.99 -0.07
CA ALA A 13 -13.24 18.89 -1.24
C ALA A 13 -14.71 18.76 -0.83
N ASP A 14 -15.61 19.25 -1.67
CA ASP A 14 -17.05 19.12 -1.47
C ASP A 14 -17.53 17.67 -1.69
N ASP A 15 -16.84 16.91 -2.53
CA ASP A 15 -17.14 15.51 -2.83
C ASP A 15 -16.04 14.56 -2.32
N PRO A 16 -16.24 13.89 -1.18
CA PRO A 16 -15.27 12.92 -0.65
C PRO A 16 -15.14 11.67 -1.52
N THR A 17 -16.18 11.30 -2.26
CA THR A 17 -16.16 10.13 -3.15
C THR A 17 -15.26 10.39 -4.36
N SER A 18 -15.31 11.59 -4.94
CA SER A 18 -14.34 11.97 -5.99
C SER A 18 -12.90 11.90 -5.49
N VAL A 19 -12.62 12.41 -4.28
CA VAL A 19 -11.27 12.37 -3.69
C VAL A 19 -10.76 10.94 -3.54
N LEU A 20 -11.62 10.02 -3.07
CA LEU A 20 -11.32 8.60 -2.96
C LEU A 20 -10.99 7.99 -4.34
N HIS A 21 -11.82 8.24 -5.34
CA HIS A 21 -11.60 7.71 -6.68
C HIS A 21 -10.33 8.26 -7.33
N ASP A 22 -10.03 9.54 -7.13
CA ASP A 22 -8.85 10.18 -7.71
C ASP A 22 -7.57 9.63 -7.10
N ILE A 23 -7.49 9.51 -5.77
CA ILE A 23 -6.29 8.98 -5.12
C ILE A 23 -6.08 7.50 -5.43
N ALA A 24 -7.17 6.71 -5.46
CA ALA A 24 -7.10 5.29 -5.81
C ALA A 24 -6.68 5.09 -7.27
N ARG A 25 -7.19 5.92 -8.20
CA ARG A 25 -6.81 5.89 -9.61
C ARG A 25 -5.33 6.24 -9.81
N ASP A 26 -4.83 7.28 -9.16
CA ASP A 26 -3.42 7.65 -9.23
C ASP A 26 -2.53 6.52 -8.67
N ALA A 27 -2.89 5.98 -7.50
CA ALA A 27 -2.17 4.86 -6.90
C ALA A 27 -2.12 3.63 -7.82
N ALA A 28 -3.27 3.20 -8.35
CA ALA A 28 -3.35 2.05 -9.25
C ALA A 28 -2.56 2.29 -10.56
N GLY A 29 -2.61 3.50 -11.12
CA GLY A 29 -1.80 3.89 -12.27
C GLY A 29 -0.30 3.70 -12.02
N ARG A 30 0.21 4.24 -10.90
CA ARG A 30 1.63 4.13 -10.53
C ARG A 30 2.07 2.70 -10.24
N LEU A 31 1.22 1.88 -9.66
CA LEU A 31 1.50 0.46 -9.38
C LEU A 31 1.59 -0.37 -10.66
N ARG A 32 0.83 0.00 -11.71
CA ARG A 32 0.95 -0.62 -13.04
C ARG A 32 2.22 -0.24 -13.79
N ASP A 33 2.78 0.95 -13.53
CA ASP A 33 4.06 1.39 -14.11
C ASP A 33 5.29 0.57 -13.66
N LYS A 34 5.11 -0.46 -12.82
CA LYS A 34 6.16 -1.37 -12.35
C LYS A 34 7.32 -0.72 -11.59
N ARG A 35 7.12 0.50 -11.09
CA ARG A 35 8.11 1.26 -10.30
C ARG A 35 8.00 1.01 -8.80
N PHE A 36 6.96 0.29 -8.39
CA PHE A 36 6.61 0.06 -6.99
C PHE A 36 6.13 -1.38 -6.82
N ASP A 37 6.69 -2.04 -5.82
CA ASP A 37 6.36 -3.42 -5.45
C ASP A 37 5.68 -3.49 -4.07
N VAL A 38 5.41 -2.32 -3.47
CA VAL A 38 4.74 -2.17 -2.19
C VAL A 38 3.74 -1.02 -2.24
N VAL A 39 2.53 -1.25 -1.73
CA VAL A 39 1.57 -0.21 -1.39
C VAL A 39 1.26 -0.24 0.10
N ILE A 40 1.26 0.93 0.73
CA ILE A 40 0.73 1.12 2.08
C ILE A 40 -0.44 2.09 1.97
N ALA A 41 -1.63 1.69 2.41
CA ALA A 41 -2.80 2.56 2.45
C ALA A 41 -3.41 2.62 3.85
N THR A 42 -4.00 3.77 4.17
CA THR A 42 -4.75 4.00 5.41
C THR A 42 -6.22 4.21 5.10
N GLY A 43 -7.09 3.50 5.83
CA GLY A 43 -8.53 3.45 5.58
C GLY A 43 -8.91 2.26 4.69
N GLY A 44 -10.05 1.63 5.01
CA GLY A 44 -10.59 0.48 4.28
C GLY A 44 -10.97 0.86 2.86
N ASP A 45 -11.81 1.88 2.69
CA ASP A 45 -12.32 2.35 1.40
C ASP A 45 -11.19 2.67 0.41
N THR A 46 -10.13 3.34 0.89
CA THR A 46 -8.94 3.64 0.08
C THR A 46 -8.26 2.37 -0.40
N MET A 47 -8.04 1.39 0.49
CA MET A 47 -7.39 0.14 0.12
C MET A 47 -8.28 -0.65 -0.85
N GLU A 48 -9.57 -0.78 -0.56
CA GLU A 48 -10.54 -1.47 -1.41
C GLU A 48 -10.55 -0.90 -2.83
N ALA A 49 -10.68 0.43 -2.96
CA ALA A 49 -10.67 1.10 -4.27
C ALA A 49 -9.35 0.89 -5.05
N ILE A 50 -8.21 0.82 -4.37
CA ILE A 50 -6.92 0.51 -5.01
C ILE A 50 -6.89 -0.95 -5.50
N LEU A 51 -7.33 -1.90 -4.67
CA LEU A 51 -7.35 -3.33 -5.02
C LEU A 51 -8.29 -3.59 -6.20
N ASP A 52 -9.48 -2.99 -6.20
CA ASP A 52 -10.42 -3.04 -7.32
C ASP A 52 -9.81 -2.45 -8.59
N GLY A 53 -9.14 -1.29 -8.47
CA GLY A 53 -8.40 -0.70 -9.59
C GLY A 53 -7.34 -1.64 -10.16
N LEU A 54 -6.71 -2.48 -9.34
CA LEU A 54 -5.70 -3.44 -9.76
C LEU A 54 -6.26 -4.82 -10.15
N ASN A 55 -7.58 -5.00 -10.06
CA ASN A 55 -8.25 -6.30 -10.23
C ASN A 55 -7.72 -7.37 -9.27
N ILE A 56 -7.36 -6.98 -8.05
CA ILE A 56 -6.92 -7.89 -6.99
C ILE A 56 -8.13 -8.30 -6.17
N ARG A 57 -8.49 -9.59 -6.23
CA ARG A 57 -9.65 -10.15 -5.55
C ARG A 57 -9.30 -10.98 -4.32
N ALA A 58 -8.03 -11.37 -4.20
CA ALA A 58 -7.50 -12.14 -3.09
C ALA A 58 -6.00 -11.85 -2.93
N PHE A 59 -5.51 -12.01 -1.71
CA PHE A 59 -4.09 -11.93 -1.36
C PHE A 59 -3.82 -12.74 -0.09
N ASP A 60 -2.59 -13.20 0.06
CA ASP A 60 -2.16 -13.94 1.25
C ASP A 60 -1.77 -12.95 2.35
N ILE A 61 -2.17 -13.20 3.60
CA ILE A 61 -1.64 -12.49 4.76
C ILE A 61 -0.29 -13.10 5.14
N LEU A 62 0.76 -12.28 5.24
CA LEU A 62 2.10 -12.73 5.59
C LEU A 62 2.38 -12.57 7.08
N ARG A 63 2.12 -11.37 7.60
CA ARG A 63 2.37 -10.97 9.00
C ARG A 63 1.69 -9.64 9.29
N GLU A 64 1.85 -9.14 10.52
CA GLU A 64 1.51 -7.77 10.88
C GLU A 64 2.79 -6.94 11.15
N PHE A 65 2.71 -5.63 10.89
CA PHE A 65 3.70 -4.69 11.39
C PHE A 65 3.46 -4.38 12.87
N GLU A 66 2.19 -4.17 13.20
CA GLU A 66 1.61 -3.84 14.51
C GLU A 66 0.18 -4.40 14.55
N PRO A 67 -0.44 -4.58 15.74
CA PRO A 67 -1.80 -5.12 15.84
C PRO A 67 -2.80 -4.38 14.95
N GLY A 68 -3.42 -5.09 14.01
CA GLY A 68 -4.38 -4.49 13.06
C GLY A 68 -3.74 -3.73 11.88
N PHE A 69 -2.44 -3.88 11.66
CA PHE A 69 -1.72 -3.38 10.48
C PHE A 69 -1.07 -4.54 9.70
N PRO A 70 -1.85 -5.35 8.97
CA PRO A 70 -1.34 -6.48 8.21
C PRO A 70 -0.51 -6.08 6.99
N LEU A 71 0.44 -6.95 6.67
CA LEU A 71 1.17 -7.05 5.41
C LEU A 71 0.73 -8.32 4.70
N GLY A 72 0.24 -8.15 3.48
CA GLY A 72 -0.11 -9.25 2.58
C GLY A 72 0.65 -9.21 1.27
N ARG A 73 0.41 -10.24 0.45
CA ARG A 73 1.01 -10.42 -0.87
C ARG A 73 -0.06 -10.82 -1.89
N ALA A 74 -0.16 -10.04 -2.96
CA ALA A 74 -0.97 -10.37 -4.13
C ALA A 74 -0.09 -10.72 -5.33
N LEU A 75 -0.59 -11.58 -6.20
CA LEU A 75 -0.05 -11.78 -7.54
C LEU A 75 -0.85 -10.94 -8.52
N LEU A 76 -0.18 -10.05 -9.25
CA LEU A 76 -0.79 -9.24 -10.30
C LEU A 76 -0.97 -10.07 -11.58
N GLY A 77 -1.86 -9.62 -12.47
CA GLY A 77 -2.14 -10.30 -13.74
C GLY A 77 -0.93 -10.42 -14.68
N ASP A 78 0.13 -9.64 -14.45
CA ASP A 78 1.41 -9.71 -15.17
C ASP A 78 2.45 -10.61 -14.49
N GLY A 79 2.05 -11.36 -13.44
CA GLY A 79 2.90 -12.28 -12.70
C GLY A 79 3.78 -11.62 -11.64
N ARG A 80 3.74 -10.30 -11.46
CA ARG A 80 4.50 -9.62 -10.40
C ARG A 80 3.84 -9.80 -9.05
N GLU A 81 4.68 -9.94 -8.01
CA GLU A 81 4.21 -9.84 -6.64
C GLU A 81 4.05 -8.37 -6.24
N LEU A 82 2.95 -8.05 -5.56
CA LEU A 82 2.72 -6.77 -4.90
C LEU A 82 2.52 -7.01 -3.41
N LEU A 83 3.33 -6.34 -2.59
CA LEU A 83 3.11 -6.30 -1.15
C LEU A 83 2.06 -5.23 -0.82
N ILE A 84 1.09 -5.60 -0.01
CA ILE A 84 -0.06 -4.77 0.36
C ILE A 84 -0.05 -4.60 1.87
N ALA A 85 0.10 -3.38 2.35
CA ALA A 85 0.02 -3.07 3.77
C ALA A 85 -1.20 -2.19 4.04
N MET A 86 -2.10 -2.66 4.90
CA MET A 86 -3.37 -2.00 5.19
C MET A 86 -3.41 -1.54 6.63
N LYS A 87 -3.56 -0.23 6.87
CA LYS A 87 -3.79 0.31 8.20
C LYS A 87 -5.22 0.84 8.31
N ALA A 88 -5.93 0.52 9.38
CA ALA A 88 -7.21 1.16 9.66
C ALA A 88 -7.04 2.69 9.85
N GLY A 89 -8.06 3.46 9.43
CA GLY A 89 -8.07 4.91 9.59
C GLY A 89 -8.17 5.30 11.07
N GLY A 90 -7.31 6.21 11.53
CA GLY A 90 -7.29 6.65 12.93
C GLY A 90 -6.58 5.71 13.92
N PHE A 91 -6.00 4.60 13.45
CA PHE A 91 -5.24 3.67 14.29
C PHE A 91 -3.72 3.89 14.19
N GLY A 92 -3.00 3.54 15.25
CA GLY A 92 -1.55 3.74 15.37
C GLY A 92 -1.18 5.13 15.91
N ASP A 93 0.12 5.36 16.02
CA ASP A 93 0.75 6.63 16.40
C ASP A 93 1.41 7.33 15.20
N ASP A 94 1.99 8.51 15.44
CA ASP A 94 2.65 9.35 14.44
C ASP A 94 3.83 8.66 13.73
N ASP A 95 4.42 7.61 14.33
CA ASP A 95 5.58 6.89 13.81
C ASP A 95 5.23 5.53 13.18
N THR A 96 3.97 5.11 13.22
CA THR A 96 3.52 3.79 12.76
C THR A 96 3.90 3.53 11.29
N LEU A 97 3.64 4.48 10.40
CA LEU A 97 4.02 4.36 8.98
C LEU A 97 5.55 4.38 8.80
N ARG A 98 6.27 5.17 9.61
CA ARG A 98 7.73 5.24 9.56
C ARG A 98 8.34 3.89 9.93
N ARG A 99 7.83 3.23 10.99
CA ARG A 99 8.28 1.90 11.43
C ARG A 99 7.98 0.84 10.36
N ALA A 100 6.80 0.85 9.76
CA ALA A 100 6.45 -0.09 8.69
C ALA A 100 7.40 0.05 7.48
N ILE A 101 7.68 1.28 7.04
CA ILE A 101 8.62 1.55 5.94
C ILE A 101 10.04 1.07 6.30
N ALA A 102 10.49 1.28 7.53
CA ALA A 102 11.80 0.81 7.98
C ALA A 102 11.91 -0.72 7.94
N GLN A 103 10.88 -1.43 8.43
CA GLN A 103 10.82 -2.89 8.39
C GLN A 103 10.84 -3.43 6.95
N LEU A 104 10.08 -2.81 6.03
CA LEU A 104 10.07 -3.19 4.61
C LEU A 104 11.45 -3.04 3.97
N ARG A 105 12.16 -1.95 4.28
CA ARG A 105 13.52 -1.70 3.76
C ARG A 105 14.54 -2.73 4.24
N GLN A 106 14.44 -3.16 5.49
CA GLN A 106 15.32 -4.19 6.04
C GLN A 106 15.09 -5.55 5.36
N ASN A 107 13.83 -5.86 5.03
CA ASN A 107 13.47 -7.14 4.40
C ASN A 107 13.88 -7.23 2.91
N THR A 108 13.91 -6.10 2.18
CA THR A 108 14.42 -6.07 0.81
C THR A 108 15.92 -6.43 0.77
N ILE A 109 16.70 -5.92 1.73
CA ILE A 109 18.15 -6.18 1.82
C ILE A 109 18.43 -7.66 2.05
N VAL A 110 17.65 -8.33 2.92
CA VAL A 110 17.83 -9.77 3.20
C VAL A 110 17.48 -10.64 1.98
N ARG A 111 16.46 -10.26 1.19
CA ARG A 111 16.11 -10.99 -0.04
C ARG A 111 17.17 -10.85 -1.14
N GLU A 112 17.79 -9.69 -1.28
CA GLU A 112 18.91 -9.49 -2.23
C GLU A 112 20.17 -10.28 -1.82
N GLN A 113 20.45 -10.41 -0.52
CA GLN A 113 21.58 -11.20 0.00
C GLN A 113 21.35 -12.71 -0.02
N ALA A 114 20.10 -13.18 0.01
CA ALA A 114 19.76 -14.60 -0.08
C ALA A 114 19.76 -15.14 -1.53
N LEU A 115 19.86 -14.26 -2.52
CA LEU A 115 19.91 -14.57 -3.95
C LEU A 115 21.30 -14.31 -4.57
N SER A 116 22.31 -14.06 -3.74
CA SER A 116 23.73 -13.93 -4.08
C SER A 116 24.55 -15.06 -3.47
#